data_AF-A0A7W8ZYC6-F1
#
_entry.id   AF-A0A7W8ZYC6-F1
#
_cell.length_a   1.000
_cell.length_b   1.000
_cell.length_c   1.000
_cell.angle_alpha   90.00
_cell.angle_beta   90.00
_cell.angle_gamma   90.00
#
_symmetry.space_group_name_H-M   'P 1'
#
loop_
_entity.id
_entity.type
_entity.pdbx_description
1 polymer ?
#
loop_
_entity_poly.entity_id
_entity_poly.type
_entity_poly.pdbx_seq_one_letter_code
_entity_poly.pdbx_strand_id
1 'polypeptide(L)'
;MHPFIWFVLALSSFVVMVATFVVGAAASGLDVVEKCAEAGQSIDRAYLEEHRREFTRIFPMHSMCSATFDLVPAWVNPVLLIAAVLTLVLSTSCIVSTIARAKSRHQGRSVHEES
;
A
#
# COMPACT_ATOMS: atom_id res chain seq x y z
N MET A 1 12.70 26.65 0.48
CA MET A 1 11.62 25.72 0.04
C MET A 1 10.33 26.15 0.72
N HIS A 2 9.33 26.56 -0.04
CA HIS A 2 8.09 27.16 0.50
C HIS A 2 7.26 26.08 1.22
N PRO A 3 6.80 26.29 2.46
CA PRO A 3 6.03 25.28 3.22
C PRO A 3 4.74 24.86 2.51
N PHE A 4 4.19 25.77 1.69
CA PHE A 4 3.03 25.51 0.84
C PHE A 4 3.25 24.37 -0.16
N ILE A 5 4.44 24.30 -0.79
CA ILE A 5 4.76 23.27 -1.80
C ILE A 5 4.77 21.87 -1.15
N TRP A 6 5.34 21.76 0.05
CA TRP A 6 5.34 20.51 0.81
C TRP A 6 3.94 20.06 1.20
N PHE A 7 3.07 21.00 1.56
CA PHE A 7 1.69 20.71 1.91
C PHE A 7 0.90 20.20 0.71
N VAL A 8 1.05 20.85 -0.46
CA VAL A 8 0.42 20.41 -1.72
C VAL A 8 0.91 19.02 -2.12
N LEU A 9 2.22 18.77 -2.03
CA LEU A 9 2.79 17.45 -2.33
C LEU A 9 2.25 16.37 -1.37
N ALA A 10 2.23 16.63 -0.06
CA ALA A 10 1.72 15.68 0.93
C ALA A 10 0.23 15.38 0.70
N LEU A 11 -0.58 16.41 0.47
CA LEU A 11 -2.01 16.25 0.18
C LEU A 11 -2.24 15.48 -1.11
N SER A 12 -1.50 15.80 -2.18
CA SER A 12 -1.60 15.08 -3.45
C SER A 12 -1.22 13.60 -3.31
N SER A 13 -0.14 13.31 -2.58
CA SER A 13 0.28 11.92 -2.31
C SER A 13 -0.78 11.16 -1.51
N PHE A 14 -1.39 11.81 -0.52
CA PHE A 14 -2.46 11.20 0.28
C PHE A 14 -3.69 10.90 -0.57
N VAL A 15 -4.14 11.85 -1.40
CA VAL A 15 -5.29 11.66 -2.30
C VAL A 15 -5.05 10.52 -3.28
N VAL A 16 -3.86 10.46 -3.90
CA VAL A 16 -3.49 9.37 -4.82
C VAL A 16 -3.46 8.03 -4.09
N MET A 17 -2.93 7.97 -2.87
CA MET A 17 -2.91 6.75 -2.06
C MET A 17 -4.33 6.27 -1.73
N VAL A 18 -5.22 7.17 -1.31
CA VAL A 18 -6.62 6.84 -1.02
C VAL A 18 -7.34 6.36 -2.29
N ALA A 19 -7.16 7.05 -3.41
CA ALA A 19 -7.76 6.64 -4.68
C ALA A 19 -7.28 5.25 -5.11
N THR A 20 -5.97 5.00 -5.03
CA THR A 20 -5.38 3.68 -5.36
C THR A 20 -5.91 2.59 -4.43
N PHE A 21 -6.04 2.88 -3.13
CA PHE A 21 -6.61 1.95 -2.16
C PHE A 21 -8.08 1.62 -2.47
N VAL A 22 -8.90 2.62 -2.77
CA VAL A 22 -10.32 2.43 -3.10
C VAL A 22 -10.49 1.63 -4.40
N VAL A 23 -9.72 1.96 -5.44
CA VAL A 23 -9.75 1.22 -6.71
C VAL A 23 -9.28 -0.21 -6.52
N GLY A 24 -8.18 -0.41 -5.78
CA GLY A 24 -7.68 -1.75 -5.46
C GLY A 24 -8.67 -2.58 -4.64
N ALA A 25 -9.30 -1.98 -3.63
CA ALA A 25 -10.31 -2.63 -2.81
C ALA A 25 -11.55 -3.02 -3.64
N ALA A 26 -12.03 -2.11 -4.50
CA ALA A 26 -13.15 -2.39 -5.41
C ALA A 26 -12.79 -3.49 -6.42
N ALA A 27 -11.59 -3.46 -7.00
CA ALA A 27 -11.13 -4.47 -7.96
C ALA A 27 -10.95 -5.86 -7.31
N SER A 28 -10.59 -5.91 -6.03
CA SER A 28 -10.36 -7.19 -5.32
C SER A 28 -11.66 -7.94 -4.98
N GLY A 29 -12.78 -7.23 -4.81
CA GLY A 29 -14.03 -7.82 -4.33
C GLY A 29 -15.13 -7.98 -5.36
N LEU A 30 -15.16 -7.16 -6.43
CA LEU A 30 -16.36 -7.07 -7.26
C LEU A 30 -16.47 -8.12 -8.36
N ASP A 31 -15.39 -8.68 -8.91
CA ASP A 31 -15.58 -9.61 -10.05
C ASP A 31 -14.48 -10.66 -10.26
N VAL A 32 -14.21 -11.45 -9.22
CA VAL A 32 -13.37 -12.65 -9.39
C VAL A 32 -13.99 -13.59 -10.43
N VAL A 33 -15.32 -13.66 -10.51
CA VAL A 33 -16.06 -14.49 -11.47
C VAL A 33 -15.83 -14.03 -12.90
N GLU A 34 -16.00 -12.73 -13.18
CA GLU A 34 -15.77 -12.18 -14.51
C GLU A 34 -14.29 -12.23 -14.91
N LYS A 35 -13.37 -11.99 -13.98
CA LYS A 35 -11.92 -12.10 -14.24
C LYS A 35 -11.49 -13.53 -14.54
N CYS A 36 -12.09 -14.52 -13.88
CA CYS A 36 -11.90 -15.94 -14.21
C CYS A 36 -12.42 -16.27 -15.62
N ALA A 37 -13.58 -15.75 -15.98
CA ALA A 37 -14.17 -15.92 -17.30
C ALA A 37 -13.34 -15.24 -18.40
N GLU A 38 -12.82 -14.03 -18.16
CA GLU A 38 -11.87 -13.33 -19.06
C GLU A 38 -10.58 -14.14 -19.27
N ALA A 39 -10.11 -14.84 -18.24
CA ALA A 39 -8.96 -15.74 -18.32
C ALA A 39 -9.29 -17.11 -18.96
N GLY A 40 -10.54 -17.34 -19.38
CA GLY A 40 -10.98 -18.59 -19.99
C GLY A 40 -11.15 -19.76 -19.02
N GLN A 41 -11.25 -19.48 -17.71
CA GLN A 41 -11.45 -20.48 -16.67
C GLN A 41 -12.87 -20.40 -16.08
N SER A 42 -13.52 -21.56 -15.93
CA SER A 42 -14.78 -21.66 -15.21
C SER A 42 -14.52 -21.67 -13.70
N ILE A 43 -15.25 -20.86 -12.95
CA ILE A 43 -15.11 -20.81 -11.50
C ILE A 43 -15.61 -22.11 -10.84
N ASP A 44 -14.76 -22.77 -10.04
CA ASP A 44 -15.13 -23.95 -9.26
C ASP A 44 -15.70 -23.53 -7.91
N ARG A 45 -17.04 -23.42 -7.85
CA ARG A 45 -17.73 -22.97 -6.63
C ARG A 45 -17.63 -23.98 -5.49
N ALA A 46 -17.56 -25.28 -5.79
CA ALA A 46 -17.44 -26.30 -4.76
C ALA A 46 -16.09 -26.20 -4.04
N TYR A 47 -15.01 -25.97 -4.80
CA TYR A 47 -13.67 -25.75 -4.26
C TYR A 47 -13.58 -24.47 -3.40
N LEU A 48 -14.18 -23.37 -3.88
CA LEU A 48 -14.21 -22.09 -3.16
C LEU A 48 -14.98 -22.15 -1.84
N GLU A 49 -16.11 -22.86 -1.82
CA GLU A 49 -16.92 -23.02 -0.59
C GLU A 49 -16.18 -23.85 0.46
N GLU A 50 -15.49 -24.92 0.03
CA GLU A 50 -14.71 -25.78 0.92
C GLU A 50 -13.46 -25.07 1.48
N HIS A 51 -12.79 -24.24 0.67
CA HIS A 51 -11.56 -23.53 1.04
C HIS A 51 -11.78 -22.05 1.42
N ARG A 52 -13.02 -21.64 1.69
CA ARG A 52 -13.38 -20.23 1.97
C ARG A 52 -12.52 -19.58 3.06
N ARG A 53 -12.11 -20.33 4.09
CA ARG A 53 -11.22 -19.82 5.16
C ARG A 53 -9.83 -19.43 4.65
N GLU A 54 -9.31 -20.14 3.65
CA GLU A 54 -7.99 -19.86 3.08
C GLU A 54 -8.03 -18.56 2.26
N PHE A 55 -9.12 -18.31 1.53
CA PHE A 55 -9.35 -17.06 0.78
C PHE A 55 -9.59 -15.82 1.65
N THR A 56 -9.97 -15.98 2.92
CA THR A 56 -10.12 -14.85 3.85
C THR A 56 -8.80 -14.38 4.49
N ARG A 57 -7.67 -15.04 4.21
CA ARG A 57 -6.37 -14.56 4.71
C ARG A 57 -5.96 -13.27 4.01
N ILE A 58 -5.56 -12.30 4.82
CA ILE A 58 -5.03 -11.00 4.36
C ILE A 58 -3.71 -11.21 3.58
N PHE A 59 -2.96 -12.27 3.89
CA PHE A 59 -1.76 -12.71 3.17
C PHE A 59 -1.61 -14.24 3.22
N PRO A 60 -1.25 -14.90 2.10
CA PRO A 60 -1.10 -14.38 0.73
C PRO A 60 -2.46 -14.04 0.10
N MET A 61 -2.54 -12.94 -0.67
CA MET A 61 -3.73 -12.70 -1.50
C MET A 61 -3.79 -13.73 -2.63
N HIS A 62 -4.76 -14.63 -2.55
CA HIS A 62 -5.07 -15.61 -3.59
C HIS A 62 -6.46 -15.31 -4.12
N SER A 63 -6.63 -15.23 -5.44
CA SER A 63 -7.94 -15.21 -6.07
C SER A 63 -7.98 -16.36 -7.07
N MET A 64 -8.19 -17.56 -6.54
CA MET A 64 -8.21 -18.78 -7.34
C MET A 64 -9.54 -18.90 -8.09
N CYS A 65 -9.47 -19.29 -9.37
CA CYS A 65 -10.63 -19.73 -10.15
C CYS A 65 -10.92 -21.22 -9.94
N SER A 66 -9.86 -22.00 -9.74
CA SER A 66 -9.86 -23.44 -9.57
C SER A 66 -8.64 -23.86 -8.74
N ALA A 67 -8.57 -25.12 -8.30
CA ALA A 67 -7.47 -25.62 -7.46
C ALA A 67 -6.06 -25.44 -8.07
N THR A 68 -5.97 -25.17 -9.38
CA THR A 68 -4.69 -25.06 -10.11
C THR A 68 -4.46 -23.68 -10.74
N PHE A 69 -5.43 -22.77 -10.71
CA PHE A 69 -5.33 -21.48 -11.39
C PHE A 69 -5.61 -20.31 -10.44
N ASP A 70 -4.58 -19.49 -10.22
CA ASP A 70 -4.64 -18.25 -9.45
C ASP A 70 -4.51 -17.04 -10.39
N LEU A 71 -5.41 -16.07 -10.22
CA LEU A 71 -5.37 -14.79 -10.93
C LEU A 71 -4.26 -13.87 -10.40
N VAL A 72 -3.85 -14.02 -9.15
CA VAL A 72 -2.81 -13.19 -8.57
C VAL A 72 -1.45 -13.79 -8.92
N PRO A 73 -0.61 -13.08 -9.69
CA PRO A 73 0.74 -13.55 -9.93
C PRO A 73 1.53 -13.63 -8.63
N ALA A 74 2.35 -14.67 -8.47
CA ALA A 74 3.15 -14.89 -7.25
C ALA A 74 4.08 -13.71 -6.87
N TRP A 75 4.37 -12.80 -7.81
CA TRP A 75 5.23 -11.63 -7.59
C TRP A 75 4.53 -10.44 -6.90
N VAL A 76 3.18 -10.42 -6.88
CA VAL A 76 2.42 -9.30 -6.31
C VAL A 76 2.67 -9.16 -4.80
N ASN A 77 2.68 -10.28 -4.07
CA ASN A 77 2.90 -10.28 -2.62
C ASN A 77 4.31 -9.74 -2.24
N PRO A 78 5.42 -10.22 -2.85
CA PRO A 78 6.74 -9.61 -2.66
C PRO A 78 6.79 -8.12 -2.96
N VAL A 79 6.14 -7.65 -4.04
CA VAL A 79 6.12 -6.22 -4.41
C VAL A 79 5.39 -5.39 -3.37
N LEU A 80 4.24 -5.85 -2.88
CA LEU A 80 3.49 -5.17 -1.81
C LEU A 80 4.29 -5.09 -0.51
N LEU A 81 4.99 -6.17 -0.14
CA LEU A 81 5.86 -6.19 1.02
C LEU A 81 7.00 -5.16 0.89
N ILE A 82 7.68 -5.14 -0.26
CA ILE A 82 8.77 -4.20 -0.54
C ILE A 82 8.24 -2.75 -0.51
N ALA A 83 7.11 -2.48 -1.15
CA ALA A 83 6.50 -1.15 -1.17
C ALA A 83 6.12 -0.66 0.24
N ALA A 84 5.56 -1.55 1.07
CA ALA A 84 5.23 -1.24 2.46
C ALA A 84 6.48 -0.91 3.28
N VAL A 85 7.55 -1.72 3.14
CA VAL A 85 8.84 -1.48 3.82
C VAL A 85 9.45 -0.15 3.37
N LEU A 86 9.50 0.13 2.07
CA LEU A 86 10.02 1.38 1.53
C LEU A 86 9.25 2.58 2.05
N THR A 87 7.92 2.51 2.06
CA THR A 87 7.06 3.58 2.60
C THR A 87 7.37 3.86 4.06
N LEU A 88 7.56 2.81 4.87
CA LEU A 88 7.88 2.92 6.29
C LEU A 88 9.28 3.52 6.51
N VAL A 89 10.28 3.10 5.74
CA VAL A 89 11.64 3.64 5.82
C VAL A 89 11.68 5.12 5.40
N LEU A 90 11.01 5.48 4.30
CA LEU A 90 11.02 6.86 3.80
C LEU A 90 10.27 7.81 4.73
N SER A 91 9.10 7.40 5.23
CA SER A 91 8.32 8.21 6.16
C SER A 91 9.05 8.45 7.48
N THR A 92 9.61 7.39 8.09
CA THR A 92 10.41 7.50 9.32
C THR A 92 11.64 8.38 9.12
N SER A 93 12.37 8.19 8.02
CA SER A 93 13.54 9.02 7.68
C SER A 93 13.17 10.49 7.52
N CYS A 94 12.03 10.78 6.90
CA CYS A 94 11.55 12.15 6.72
C CYS A 94 11.17 12.80 8.05
N ILE A 95 10.48 12.08 8.94
CA ILE A 95 10.11 12.55 10.28
C ILE A 95 11.36 12.86 11.11
N VAL A 96 12.30 11.91 11.18
CA VAL A 96 13.56 12.06 11.93
C VAL A 96 14.36 13.24 11.41
N SER A 97 14.50 13.37 10.09
CA SER A 97 15.22 14.48 9.46
C SER A 97 14.59 15.84 9.78
N THR A 98 13.25 15.89 9.83
CA THR A 98 12.51 17.12 10.14
C THR A 98 12.71 17.54 11.60
N ILE A 99 12.62 16.58 12.54
CA ILE A 99 12.85 16.82 13.97
C ILE A 99 14.30 17.23 14.23
N ALA A 100 15.27 16.54 13.63
CA ALA A 100 16.69 16.86 13.77
C ALA A 100 17.00 18.29 13.27
N ARG A 101 16.44 18.66 12.12
CA ARG A 101 16.57 20.03 11.56
C ARG A 101 15.92 21.07 12.47
N ALA A 102 14.73 20.81 13.00
CA ALA A 102 14.07 21.73 13.93
C ALA A 102 14.90 21.94 15.21
N LYS A 103 15.42 20.86 15.80
CA LYS A 103 16.29 20.94 16.99
C LYS A 103 17.55 21.75 16.74
N SER A 104 18.25 21.52 15.63
CA SER A 104 19.47 22.26 15.27
C SER A 104 19.22 23.77 15.12
N ARG A 105 18.06 24.18 14.57
CA ARG A 105 17.68 25.59 14.45
C ARG A 105 17.40 26.25 15.79
N HIS A 106 16.75 25.55 16.72
CA HIS A 106 16.50 26.07 18.07
C HIS A 106 17.80 26.27 18.84
N GLN A 107 18.75 25.34 18.74
CA GLN A 107 20.01 25.43 19.45
C GLN A 107 20.95 26.50 18.90
N GLY A 108 20.93 26.74 17.58
CA GLY A 108 21.66 27.89 16.99
C GLY A 108 21.09 29.24 17.42
N ARG A 109 19.78 29.32 17.71
CA ARG A 109 19.13 30.56 18.15
C ARG A 109 19.42 30.90 19.61
N SER A 110 19.48 29.92 20.50
CA SER A 110 19.82 30.16 21.92
C SER A 110 21.26 30.64 22.10
N VAL A 111 22.21 30.09 21.33
CA VAL A 111 23.63 30.51 21.39
C VAL A 111 23.80 31.97 20.94
N HIS A 112 22.97 32.46 20.02
CA HIS A 112 23.05 33.83 19.51
C HIS A 112 22.36 34.86 20.42
N GLU A 113 21.52 34.41 21.35
CA GLU A 113 20.80 35.27 22.32
C GLU A 113 21.59 35.46 23.63
N GLU A 114 22.59 34.60 23.90
CA GLU A 114 23.52 34.71 25.03
C GLU A 114 24.85 35.43 24.72
N SER A 115 25.06 35.90 23.49
CA SER A 115 26.27 36.63 23.05
C SER A 115 25.99 38.09 22.74
#